data_AF-A0A849WZK7-F1
#
_entry.id   AF-A0A849WZK7-F1
#
_cell.length_a   1.000
_cell.length_b   1.000
_cell.length_c   1.000
_cell.angle_alpha   90.00
_cell.angle_beta   90.00
_cell.angle_gamma   90.00
#
_symmetry.space_group_name_H-M   'P 1'
#
loop_
_entity.id
_entity.type
_entity.pdbx_description
1 polymer ?
#
loop_
_entity_poly.entity_id
_entity_poly.type
_entity_poly.pdbx_seq_one_letter_code
_entity_poly.pdbx_strand_id
1 'polypeptide(L)' 'MNKYVLFIGIGFELIGLIVVSLLVSNYFEEKYQTKGTLTSVVILIALIGWFIHIYFLLSKVNKATEVDKKNDNT' A
#
# COMPACT_ATOMS: atom_id res chain seq x y z
N MET A 1 -9.44 -14.70 -9.25
CA MET A 1 -9.12 -14.40 -7.81
C MET A 1 -10.29 -13.64 -7.21
N ASN A 2 -10.83 -14.08 -6.07
CA ASN A 2 -12.09 -13.53 -5.54
C ASN A 2 -11.88 -12.07 -5.05
N LYS A 3 -12.70 -11.12 -5.53
CA LYS A 3 -12.53 -9.66 -5.30
C LYS A 3 -12.42 -9.30 -3.81
N TYR A 4 -13.06 -10.10 -2.96
CA TYR A 4 -13.02 -9.99 -1.50
C TYR A 4 -11.61 -10.17 -0.89
N VAL A 5 -10.81 -11.08 -1.44
CA VAL A 5 -9.44 -11.32 -0.94
C VAL A 5 -8.54 -10.13 -1.24
N LEU A 6 -8.73 -9.51 -2.41
CA LEU A 6 -8.01 -8.30 -2.80
C LEU A 6 -8.39 -7.13 -1.89
N PHE A 7 -9.68 -6.96 -1.61
CA PHE A 7 -10.17 -5.90 -0.74
C PHE A 7 -9.65 -6.04 0.70
N ILE A 8 -9.65 -7.25 1.24
CA ILE A 8 -9.10 -7.56 2.57
C ILE A 8 -7.58 -7.31 2.60
N GLY A 9 -6.86 -7.68 1.53
CA GLY A 9 -5.43 -7.42 1.39
C GLY A 9 -5.11 -5.91 1.45
N ILE A 10 -5.84 -5.09 0.69
CA ILE A 10 -5.68 -3.64 0.68
C ILE A 10 -5.94 -3.03 2.06
N GLY A 11 -6.99 -3.49 2.75
CA GLY A 11 -7.30 -3.03 4.11
C GLY A 11 -6.24 -3.43 5.13
N PHE A 12 -5.71 -4.65 5.03
CA PHE A 12 -4.62 -5.12 5.88
C PHE A 12 -3.32 -4.33 5.63
N GLU A 13 -2.99 -4.05 4.37
CA GLU A 13 -1.85 -3.21 4.02
C GLU A 13 -1.96 -1.80 4.57
N LEU A 14 -3.15 -1.19 4.52
CA LEU A 14 -3.37 0.15 5.07
C LEU A 14 -3.12 0.19 6.58
N ILE A 15 -3.64 -0.80 7.33
CA ILE A 15 -3.40 -0.92 8.77
C ILE A 15 -1.91 -1.14 9.05
N GLY A 16 -1.26 -2.03 8.29
CA GLY A 16 0.19 -2.26 8.38
C GLY A 16 1.00 -1.00 8.12
N LEU A 17 0.63 -0.21 7.10
CA LEU A 17 1.29 1.04 6.74
C LEU A 17 1.22 2.08 7.88
N ILE A 18 0.06 2.18 8.55
CA ILE A 18 -0.15 3.07 9.69
C ILE A 18 0.73 2.63 10.86
N VAL A 19 0.70 1.34 11.21
CA VAL A 19 1.51 0.81 12.32
C VAL A 19 3.00 1.00 12.06
N VAL A 20 3.48 0.63 10.87
CA VAL A 20 4.88 0.80 10.47
C VAL A 20 5.27 2.28 10.45
N SER A 21 4.42 3.16 9.90
CA SER A 21 4.69 4.61 9.92
C SER A 21 4.83 5.13 11.34
N LEU A 22 3.89 4.81 12.24
CA LEU A 22 3.96 5.28 13.63
C LEU A 22 5.23 4.79 14.34
N LEU A 23 5.63 3.54 14.10
CA LEU A 23 6.80 2.95 14.74
C LEU A 23 8.11 3.55 14.20
N VAL A 24 8.22 3.70 12.87
CA VAL A 24 9.36 4.35 12.22
C VAL A 24 9.44 5.82 12.62
N SER A 25 8.32 6.53 12.63
CA SER A 25 8.23 7.91 13.03
C SER A 25 8.68 8.13 14.47
N ASN A 26 8.17 7.34 15.43
CA ASN A 26 8.60 7.42 16.83
C ASN A 26 10.11 7.16 16.98
N TYR A 27 10.65 6.14 16.30
CA TYR A 27 12.08 5.83 16.33
C TYR A 27 12.94 6.97 15.77
N PHE A 28 12.48 7.61 14.70
CA PHE A 28 13.18 8.76 14.12
C PHE A 28 13.02 10.04 14.95
N GLU A 29 11.87 10.28 15.56
CA GLU A 29 11.66 11.43 16.44
C GLU A 29 12.58 11.37 17.66
N GLU A 30 12.75 10.19 18.26
CA GLU A 30 13.69 9.97 19.37
C GLU A 30 15.13 10.29 18.96
N LYS A 31 15.51 9.94 17.73
CA LYS A 31 16.88 10.13 17.22
C LYS A 31 17.17 11.54 16.73
N TYR A 32 16.18 12.24 16.18
CA TYR A 32 16.37 13.56 15.53
C TYR A 32 15.76 14.74 16.30
N GLN A 33 15.10 14.52 17.44
CA GLN A 33 14.38 15.54 18.23
C GLN A 33 13.42 16.42 17.42
N THR A 34 12.95 15.92 16.28
CA THR A 34 12.10 16.65 15.36
C THR A 34 10.65 16.54 15.83
N LYS A 35 10.09 17.65 16.33
CA LYS A 35 8.73 17.75 16.88
C LYS A 35 7.64 17.51 15.80
N GLY A 36 7.33 16.27 15.43
CA GLY A 36 6.18 15.94 14.58
C GLY A 36 6.33 16.19 13.07
N THR A 37 7.24 17.06 12.65
CA THR A 37 7.43 17.42 11.23
C THR A 37 7.99 16.26 10.40
N LEU A 38 8.84 15.42 10.99
CA LEU A 38 9.41 14.27 10.28
C LEU A 38 8.35 13.16 10.09
N THR A 39 7.47 13.03 11.09
CA THR A 39 6.37 12.08 11.08
C THR A 39 5.39 12.34 9.95
N SER A 40 5.01 13.60 9.73
CA SER A 40 4.12 13.95 8.62
C SER A 40 4.75 13.67 7.25
N VAL A 41 6.05 13.92 7.08
CA VAL A 41 6.78 13.64 5.83
C VAL A 41 6.89 12.13 5.58
N VAL A 42 7.22 11.34 6.61
CA VAL A 42 7.31 9.89 6.50
C VAL A 42 5.95 9.26 6.14
N ILE A 43 4.88 9.71 6.80
CA ILE A 43 3.51 9.27 6.49
C ILE A 43 3.13 9.63 5.05
N LEU A 44 3.48 10.85 4.59
CA LEU A 44 3.18 11.29 3.24
C LEU A 44 3.90 10.42 2.20
N ILE A 45 5.19 10.12 2.40
CA ILE A 45 5.97 9.24 1.52
C ILE A 45 5.41 7.82 1.54
N ALA A 46 5.06 7.30 2.73
CA ALA A 46 4.46 5.98 2.89
C ALA A 46 3.13 5.87 2.13
N LEU A 47 2.28 6.89 2.21
CA LEU A 47 1.01 6.96 1.47
C LEU A 47 1.22 6.98 -0.04
N ILE A 48 2.17 7.79 -0.54
CA ILE A 48 2.49 7.85 -1.97
C ILE A 48 3.01 6.49 -2.47
N GLY A 49 3.95 5.89 -1.72
CA GLY A 49 4.49 4.57 -2.05
C GLY A 49 3.41 3.48 -2.06
N TRP A 50 2.52 3.51 -1.07
CA TRP A 50 1.38 2.60 -1.01
C TRP A 50 0.41 2.80 -2.18
N PHE A 51 0.12 4.05 -2.55
CA PHE A 51 -0.76 4.35 -3.68
C PHE A 51 -0.22 3.79 -5.01
N ILE A 52 1.09 3.93 -5.24
CA ILE A 52 1.77 3.33 -6.40
C ILE A 52 1.68 1.80 -6.36
N HIS A 53 1.85 1.18 -5.18
CA HIS A 53 1.71 -0.27 -5.00
C HIS A 53 0.31 -0.76 -5.38
N ILE A 54 -0.73 -0.08 -4.90
CA ILE A 54 -2.14 -0.38 -5.22
C ILE A 54 -2.39 -0.25 -6.72
N TYR A 55 -1.91 0.83 -7.35
CA TYR A 55 -2.05 1.02 -8.80
C TYR A 55 -1.39 -0.11 -9.59
N PHE A 56 -0.20 -0.56 -9.17
CA PHE A 56 0.50 -1.67 -9.79
C PHE A 56 -0.26 -3.00 -9.65
N LEU A 57 -0.77 -3.29 -8.45
CA LEU A 57 -1.61 -4.48 -8.19
C LEU A 57 -2.87 -4.47 -9.05
N LEU A 58 -3.56 -3.34 -9.13
CA LEU A 58 -4.77 -3.19 -9.94
C LEU A 58 -4.48 -3.40 -11.44
N SER A 59 -3.38 -2.83 -11.94
CA SER A 59 -2.94 -3.04 -13.33
C SER A 59 -2.64 -4.51 -13.61
N LYS A 60 -1.99 -5.21 -12.67
CA LYS A 60 -1.71 -6.66 -12.76
C LYS A 60 -3.00 -7.49 -12.79
N VAL A 61 -3.97 -7.16 -11.94
CA VAL A 61 -5.26 -7.86 -11.86
C VAL A 61 -6.07 -7.64 -13.13
N ASN A 62 -6.10 -6.41 -13.65
CA ASN A 62 -6.79 -6.10 -14.91
C ASN A 62 -6.19 -6.88 -16.08
N LYS A 63 -4.85 -6.88 -16.21
CA LYS A 63 -4.16 -7.68 -17.23
C LYS A 63 -4.41 -9.18 -17.09
N ALA A 64 -4.40 -9.72 -15.88
CA ALA A 64 -4.70 -11.13 -15.63
C ALA A 64 -6.14 -11.49 -16.06
N THR A 65 -7.09 -10.57 -15.84
CA THR A 65 -8.50 -10.78 -16.20
C THR A 65 -8.73 -10.73 -17.73
N GLU A 66 -7.99 -9.89 -18.46
CA GLU A 66 -8.11 -9.83 -19.92
C GLU A 66 -7.50 -11.05 -20.63
N VAL A 67 -6.39 -11.60 -20.11
CA VAL A 67 -5.77 -12.82 -20.64
C VAL A 67 -6.66 -14.04 -20.40
N ASP A 68 -7.29 -14.13 -19.24
CA ASP A 68 -8.24 -15.20 -18.88
C ASP A 68 -9.45 -15.21 -19.84
N LYS A 69 -10.06 -14.04 -20.10
CA LYS A 69 -11.17 -13.91 -21.07
C LYS A 69 -10.80 -14.26 -22.51
N LYS A 70 -9.53 -14.11 -22.90
CA LYS A 70 -9.10 -14.43 -24.27
C LYS A 70 -8.92 -15.93 -24.49
N ASN A 71 -8.55 -16.67 -23.43
CA ASN A 71 -8.25 -18.09 -23.50
C ASN A 71 -9.51 -18.98 -23.38
N ASP A 72 -10.56 -18.51 -22.71
CA ASP A 72 -11.86 -19.20 -22.61
C ASP A 72 -12.68 -19.16 -23.92
N ASN A 73 -12.29 -18.28 -24.85
CA ASN A 73 -12.95 -18.09 -26.15
C ASN A 73 -12.26 -18.85 -27.31
N THR A 74 -11.31 -19.74 -27.01
CA THR A 74 -10.56 -20.58 -27.97
C THR A 74 -10.68 -22.05 -27.59
#